data_AF-A0A850G868-F1
#
_entry.id   AF-A0A850G868-F1
#
_cell.length_a   1.000
_cell.length_b   1.000
_cell.length_c   1.000
_cell.angle_alpha   90.00
_cell.angle_beta   90.00
_cell.angle_gamma   90.00
#
_symmetry.space_group_name_H-M   'P 1'
#
loop_
_entity.id
_entity.type
_entity.pdbx_description
1 polymer ?
#
loop_
_entity_poly.entity_id
_entity_poly.type
_entity_poly.pdbx_seq_one_letter_code
_entity_poly.pdbx_strand_id
1 'polypeptide(L)'
;MTTSEPSAQQLARELLGPAWPRVRRISLIRREIRESLSTSALEILLEAAELIVEGDRDLEAGAEGESLRGYATVMLSIDLARAAALLREPADDATAERVAELMRGSRTVRGRVIELARPQLAALFECPERSLRVELQPVIRAQGSRILLDADAVVSLGSAQRRSSAGGRR
;
A
#
# COMPACT_ATOMS: atom_id res chain seq x y z
N MET A 1 69.00 -1.40 -48.14
CA MET A 1 67.77 -1.07 -47.39
C MET A 1 67.47 -2.27 -46.51
N THR A 2 67.85 -2.20 -45.23
CA THR A 2 67.68 -3.31 -44.28
C THR A 2 66.29 -3.21 -43.64
N THR A 3 65.40 -4.13 -44.00
CA THR A 3 64.14 -4.35 -43.30
C THR A 3 64.45 -5.03 -41.97
N SER A 4 64.47 -4.28 -40.87
CA SER A 4 64.52 -4.87 -39.53
C SER A 4 63.26 -5.69 -39.30
N GLU A 5 63.44 -6.96 -38.95
CA GLU A 5 62.34 -7.83 -38.55
C GLU A 5 61.64 -7.23 -37.32
N PRO A 6 60.29 -7.19 -37.30
CA PRO A 6 59.55 -6.71 -36.15
C PRO A 6 59.84 -7.61 -34.96
N SER A 7 60.13 -6.99 -33.81
CA SER A 7 60.38 -7.74 -32.58
C SER A 7 59.18 -8.63 -32.24
N ALA A 8 59.43 -9.79 -31.61
CA ALA A 8 58.37 -10.72 -31.20
C ALA A 8 57.27 -10.05 -30.35
N GLN A 9 57.62 -8.99 -29.61
CA GLN A 9 56.67 -8.17 -28.84
C GLN A 9 55.73 -7.31 -29.71
N GLN A 10 56.20 -6.80 -30.84
CA GLN A 10 55.37 -6.07 -31.80
C GLN A 10 54.41 -7.01 -32.53
N LEU A 11 54.91 -8.16 -32.99
CA LEU A 11 54.10 -9.19 -33.65
C LEU A 11 53.00 -9.72 -32.72
N ALA A 12 53.32 -9.93 -31.44
CA ALA A 12 52.34 -10.36 -30.43
C ALA A 12 51.24 -9.32 -30.18
N ARG A 13 51.54 -8.02 -30.21
CA ARG A 13 50.53 -6.95 -30.09
C ARG A 13 49.63 -6.85 -31.30
N GLU A 14 50.17 -7.02 -32.50
CA GLU A 14 49.38 -6.99 -33.74
C GLU A 14 48.46 -8.21 -33.86
N LEU A 15 48.94 -9.40 -33.47
CA LEU A 15 48.18 -10.65 -33.60
C LEU A 15 47.14 -10.87 -32.50
N LEU A 16 47.38 -10.40 -31.27
CA LEU A 16 46.51 -10.69 -30.11
C LEU A 16 45.53 -9.56 -29.77
N GLY A 17 45.57 -8.44 -30.50
CA GLY A 17 44.73 -7.27 -30.25
C GLY A 17 45.07 -6.54 -28.93
N PRO A 18 44.36 -5.44 -28.60
CA PRO A 18 44.62 -4.71 -27.36
C PRO A 18 44.34 -5.60 -26.15
N ALA A 19 45.26 -5.60 -25.18
CA ALA A 19 45.07 -6.28 -23.92
C ALA A 19 43.84 -5.67 -23.22
N TRP A 20 42.78 -6.46 -23.07
CA TRP A 20 41.55 -6.02 -22.41
C TRP A 20 41.88 -5.56 -20.99
N PRO A 21 41.48 -4.36 -20.56
CA PRO A 21 41.69 -3.92 -19.19
C PRO A 21 41.05 -4.94 -18.24
N ARG A 22 41.81 -5.43 -17.25
CA ARG A 22 41.27 -6.34 -16.23
C ARG A 22 40.27 -5.58 -15.36
N VAL A 23 38.99 -5.66 -15.70
CA VAL A 23 37.88 -5.13 -14.89
C VAL A 23 37.79 -5.95 -13.61
N ARG A 24 38.10 -5.33 -12.46
CA ARG A 24 38.07 -6.00 -11.14
C ARG A 24 36.71 -5.92 -10.45
N ARG A 25 35.83 -5.00 -10.88
CA ARG A 25 34.46 -4.84 -10.36
C ARG A 25 33.55 -4.37 -11.49
N ILE A 26 32.38 -4.98 -11.59
CA ILE A 26 31.31 -4.58 -12.49
C ILE A 26 30.24 -3.83 -11.71
N SER A 27 29.70 -2.75 -12.28
CA SER A 27 28.52 -2.10 -11.72
C SER A 27 27.29 -2.93 -12.05
N LEU A 28 26.53 -3.32 -11.02
CA LEU A 28 25.20 -3.88 -11.23
C LEU A 28 24.27 -2.74 -11.63
N ILE A 29 23.88 -2.69 -12.91
CA ILE A 29 22.91 -1.73 -13.41
C ILE A 29 21.52 -2.30 -13.13
N ARG A 30 20.79 -1.72 -12.16
CA ARG A 30 19.38 -2.04 -11.93
C ARG A 30 18.52 -1.11 -12.78
N ARG A 31 17.79 -1.66 -13.74
CA ARG A 31 16.72 -0.93 -14.45
C ARG A 31 15.58 -0.68 -13.47
N GLU A 32 15.04 0.54 -13.44
CA GLU A 32 13.83 0.86 -12.68
C GLU A 32 12.66 0.06 -13.25
N ILE A 33 12.14 -0.89 -12.48
CA ILE A 33 10.88 -1.57 -12.77
C ILE A 33 9.84 -0.89 -11.90
N ARG A 34 8.84 -0.27 -12.52
CA ARG A 34 7.69 0.29 -11.81
C ARG A 34 6.66 -0.81 -11.63
N GLU A 35 6.67 -1.41 -10.45
CA GLU A 35 5.66 -2.37 -10.05
C GLU A 35 4.50 -1.63 -9.37
N SER A 36 3.27 -2.04 -9.65
CA SER A 36 2.08 -1.49 -9.03
C SER A 36 1.02 -2.57 -8.86
N LEU A 37 0.26 -2.47 -7.78
CA LEU A 37 -0.91 -3.31 -7.56
C LEU A 37 -2.08 -2.74 -8.37
N SER A 38 -2.66 -3.54 -9.27
CA SER A 38 -3.86 -3.11 -9.99
C SER A 38 -5.06 -3.00 -9.04
N THR A 39 -6.05 -2.18 -9.39
CA THR A 39 -7.27 -2.03 -8.58
C THR A 39 -7.99 -3.36 -8.39
N SER A 40 -8.11 -4.18 -9.45
CA SER A 40 -8.76 -5.49 -9.36
C SER A 40 -7.99 -6.48 -8.48
N ALA A 41 -6.65 -6.45 -8.51
CA ALA A 41 -5.86 -7.28 -7.62
C ALA A 41 -6.07 -6.88 -6.15
N LEU A 42 -6.15 -5.58 -5.87
CA LEU A 42 -6.47 -5.08 -4.53
C LEU A 42 -7.86 -5.51 -4.07
N GLU A 43 -8.87 -5.43 -4.93
CA GLU A 43 -10.24 -5.86 -4.60
C GLU A 43 -10.28 -7.35 -4.22
N ILE A 44 -9.65 -8.21 -5.03
CA ILE A 44 -9.58 -9.65 -4.76
C ILE A 44 -8.89 -9.93 -3.41
N LEU A 45 -7.80 -9.23 -3.12
CA LEU A 45 -7.09 -9.40 -1.85
C LEU A 45 -7.94 -8.94 -0.66
N LEU A 46 -8.64 -7.82 -0.79
CA LEU A 46 -9.49 -7.27 0.28
C LEU A 46 -10.78 -8.06 0.50
N GLU A 47 -11.32 -8.70 -0.54
CA GLU A 47 -12.49 -9.58 -0.42
C GLU A 47 -12.17 -10.83 0.44
N ALA A 48 -10.94 -11.33 0.34
CA ALA A 48 -10.46 -12.43 1.17
C ALA A 48 -9.97 -12.01 2.56
N ALA A 49 -10.02 -10.71 2.88
CA ALA A 49 -9.47 -10.18 4.11
C ALA A 49 -10.40 -10.40 5.31
N GLU A 50 -9.81 -10.63 6.47
CA GLU A 50 -10.50 -10.57 7.75
C GLU A 50 -10.35 -9.15 8.30
N LEU A 51 -11.48 -8.50 8.58
CA LEU A 51 -11.55 -7.13 9.09
C LEU A 51 -12.07 -7.14 10.52
N ILE A 52 -11.35 -6.48 11.41
CA ILE A 52 -11.76 -6.19 12.78
C ILE A 52 -11.75 -4.67 12.96
N VAL A 53 -12.84 -4.14 13.51
CA VAL A 53 -12.95 -2.72 13.87
C VAL A 53 -13.34 -2.63 15.33
N GLU A 54 -12.53 -1.94 16.11
CA GLU A 54 -12.75 -1.66 17.53
C GLU A 54 -12.72 -0.16 17.75
N GLY A 55 -13.50 0.37 18.68
CA GLY A 55 -13.45 1.81 18.96
C GLY A 55 -14.51 2.24 19.94
N ASP A 56 -14.44 3.51 20.33
CA ASP A 56 -15.35 4.12 21.28
C ASP A 56 -15.64 5.58 20.90
N ARG A 57 -16.77 6.09 21.41
CA ARG A 57 -17.15 7.49 21.26
C ARG A 57 -16.36 8.34 22.22
N ASP A 58 -15.94 9.50 21.74
CA ASP A 58 -15.48 10.55 22.63
C ASP A 58 -16.72 11.20 23.27
N LEU A 59 -17.01 10.81 24.52
CA LEU A 59 -18.16 11.33 25.27
C LEU A 59 -17.95 12.77 25.76
N GLU A 60 -16.72 13.30 25.70
CA GLU A 60 -16.41 14.66 26.17
C GLU A 60 -16.77 15.75 25.14
N ALA A 61 -16.91 15.39 23.86
CA ALA A 61 -17.39 16.28 22.78
C ALA A 61 -18.92 16.55 22.84
N GLY A 62 -19.52 16.40 24.02
CA GLY A 62 -20.93 16.64 24.32
C GLY A 62 -21.24 18.06 24.79
N ALA A 63 -20.29 19.01 24.71
CA ALA A 63 -20.57 20.42 24.90
C ALA A 63 -21.21 21.02 23.63
N GLU A 64 -22.35 21.69 23.80
CA GLU A 64 -23.23 22.22 22.76
C GLU A 64 -22.50 22.73 21.49
N GLY A 65 -22.66 22.00 20.38
CA GLY A 65 -22.24 22.45 19.05
C GLY A 65 -21.03 21.72 18.44
N GLU A 66 -20.36 20.86 19.18
CA GLU A 66 -19.25 20.06 18.63
C GLU A 66 -19.77 18.84 17.84
N SER A 67 -19.13 18.61 16.69
CA SER A 67 -19.46 17.48 15.82
C SER A 67 -19.00 16.20 16.50
N LEU A 68 -19.85 15.17 16.60
CA LEU A 68 -19.48 13.86 17.14
C LEU A 68 -18.14 13.41 16.55
N ARG A 69 -17.14 13.22 17.42
CA ARG A 69 -15.83 12.66 17.11
C ARG A 69 -15.69 11.33 17.84
N GLY A 70 -14.99 10.40 17.21
CA GLY A 70 -14.70 9.10 17.78
C GLY A 70 -13.39 8.56 17.26
N TYR A 71 -12.80 7.65 18.02
CA TYR A 71 -11.57 6.96 17.67
C TYR A 71 -11.85 5.47 17.54
N ALA A 72 -11.25 4.87 16.52
CA ALA A 72 -11.36 3.44 16.28
C ALA A 72 -10.02 2.91 15.78
N THR A 73 -9.73 1.65 16.06
CA THR A 73 -8.65 0.89 15.45
C THR A 73 -9.24 -0.05 14.41
N VAL A 74 -8.69 0.00 13.20
CA VAL A 74 -9.05 -0.84 12.06
C VAL A 74 -7.90 -1.79 11.80
N MET A 75 -8.16 -3.08 11.99
CA MET A 75 -7.19 -4.15 11.75
C MET A 75 -7.67 -5.03 10.61
N LEU A 76 -6.77 -5.33 9.68
CA LEU A 76 -7.07 -6.13 8.52
C LEU A 76 -5.96 -7.15 8.28
N SER A 77 -6.34 -8.42 8.10
CA SER A 77 -5.39 -9.49 7.75
C SER A 77 -5.79 -10.17 6.45
N ILE A 78 -4.82 -10.28 5.54
CA ILE A 78 -4.96 -10.99 4.26
C ILE A 78 -4.04 -12.21 4.33
N ASP A 79 -4.60 -13.40 4.18
CA ASP A 79 -3.81 -14.63 4.05
C ASP A 79 -3.70 -14.99 2.57
N LEU A 80 -2.52 -14.81 1.99
CA LEU A 80 -2.29 -15.12 0.57
C LEU A 80 -2.51 -16.60 0.27
N ALA A 81 -2.37 -17.49 1.26
CA ALA A 81 -2.64 -18.92 1.06
C ALA A 81 -4.13 -19.16 0.72
N ARG A 82 -5.04 -18.34 1.26
CA ARG A 82 -6.47 -18.41 0.92
C ARG A 82 -6.76 -17.91 -0.50
N ALA A 83 -5.91 -17.03 -1.02
CA ALA A 83 -5.99 -16.50 -2.39
C ALA A 83 -5.08 -17.24 -3.39
N ALA A 84 -4.37 -18.30 -2.99
CA ALA A 84 -3.31 -18.93 -3.78
C ALA A 84 -3.76 -19.38 -5.18
N ALA A 85 -5.02 -19.81 -5.32
CA ALA A 85 -5.58 -20.21 -6.62
C ALA A 85 -5.73 -19.04 -7.62
N LEU A 86 -5.72 -17.80 -7.14
CA LEU A 86 -5.84 -16.57 -7.93
C LEU A 86 -4.47 -15.92 -8.20
N LEU A 87 -3.43 -16.34 -7.47
CA LEU A 87 -2.09 -15.81 -7.60
C LEU A 87 -1.30 -16.60 -8.66
N ARG A 88 -0.53 -15.86 -9.47
CA ARG A 88 0.47 -16.49 -10.35
C ARG A 88 1.74 -16.86 -9.60
N GLU A 89 2.06 -16.09 -8.56
CA GLU A 89 3.20 -16.28 -7.69
C GLU A 89 2.81 -17.21 -6.52
N PRO A 90 3.76 -17.97 -5.95
CA PRO A 90 3.49 -18.77 -4.76
C PRO A 90 3.02 -17.89 -3.59
N ALA A 91 2.08 -18.38 -2.79
CA ALA A 91 1.63 -17.69 -1.58
C ALA A 91 2.64 -17.84 -0.44
N ASP A 92 3.80 -17.22 -0.58
CA ASP A 92 4.93 -17.30 0.36
C ASP A 92 5.30 -15.94 0.97
N ASP A 93 6.29 -15.96 1.87
CA ASP A 93 6.79 -14.78 2.59
C ASP A 93 7.34 -13.70 1.65
N ALA A 94 8.05 -14.11 0.59
CA ALA A 94 8.60 -13.20 -0.39
C ALA A 94 7.50 -12.45 -1.17
N THR A 95 6.45 -13.17 -1.56
CA THR A 95 5.30 -12.60 -2.26
C THR A 95 4.49 -11.69 -1.33
N ALA A 96 4.28 -12.08 -0.08
CA ALA A 96 3.62 -11.25 0.92
C ALA A 96 4.37 -9.95 1.18
N GLU A 97 5.69 -9.99 1.34
CA GLU A 97 6.50 -8.78 1.55
C GLU A 97 6.44 -7.86 0.33
N ARG A 98 6.50 -8.40 -0.89
CA ARG A 98 6.37 -7.61 -2.13
C ARG A 98 5.00 -6.93 -2.22
N VAL A 99 3.92 -7.66 -1.97
CA VAL A 99 2.56 -7.08 -2.01
C VAL A 99 2.40 -6.03 -0.91
N ALA A 100 2.91 -6.29 0.30
CA ALA A 100 2.90 -5.32 1.39
C ALA A 100 3.67 -4.04 1.00
N GLU A 101 4.85 -4.16 0.38
CA GLU A 101 5.62 -3.03 -0.14
C GLU A 101 4.83 -2.20 -1.14
N LEU A 102 4.14 -2.85 -2.10
CA LEU A 102 3.28 -2.16 -3.07
C LEU A 102 2.06 -1.46 -2.45
N MET A 103 1.59 -1.95 -1.30
CA MET A 103 0.46 -1.35 -0.60
C MET A 103 0.88 -0.16 0.28
N ARG A 104 2.11 -0.13 0.81
CA ARG A 104 2.59 0.92 1.72
C ARG A 104 2.48 2.31 1.07
N GLY A 105 1.85 3.24 1.78
CA GLY A 105 1.67 4.63 1.31
C GLY A 105 0.70 4.80 0.14
N SER A 106 0.07 3.73 -0.35
CA SER A 106 -0.88 3.80 -1.47
C SER A 106 -2.17 4.50 -1.08
N ARG A 107 -2.50 5.60 -1.76
CA ARG A 107 -3.77 6.31 -1.58
C ARG A 107 -4.97 5.44 -1.93
N THR A 108 -4.82 4.57 -2.93
CA THR A 108 -5.85 3.62 -3.35
C THR A 108 -6.13 2.61 -2.25
N VAL A 109 -5.09 2.03 -1.64
CA VAL A 109 -5.23 1.11 -0.50
C VAL A 109 -5.94 1.79 0.66
N ARG A 110 -5.50 3.00 1.03
CA ARG A 110 -6.16 3.77 2.09
C ARG A 110 -7.66 3.99 1.80
N GLY A 111 -8.00 4.38 0.57
CA GLY A 111 -9.39 4.57 0.17
C GLY A 111 -10.23 3.30 0.30
N ARG A 112 -9.71 2.15 -0.15
CA ARG A 112 -10.40 0.87 -0.06
C ARG A 112 -10.55 0.36 1.37
N VAL A 113 -9.54 0.56 2.22
CA VAL A 113 -9.65 0.23 3.66
C VAL A 113 -10.74 1.07 4.32
N ILE A 114 -10.83 2.36 3.99
CA ILE A 114 -11.92 3.22 4.48
C ILE A 114 -13.28 2.71 4.00
N GLU A 115 -13.41 2.35 2.72
CA GLU A 115 -14.65 1.79 2.17
C GLU A 115 -15.06 0.49 2.90
N LEU A 116 -14.10 -0.40 3.13
CA LEU A 116 -14.34 -1.68 3.79
C LEU A 116 -14.72 -1.52 5.27
N ALA A 117 -14.06 -0.61 6.00
CA ALA A 117 -14.32 -0.38 7.42
C ALA A 117 -15.59 0.45 7.68
N ARG A 118 -16.06 1.22 6.71
CA ARG A 118 -17.14 2.21 6.86
C ARG A 118 -18.45 1.63 7.44
N PRO A 119 -18.96 0.47 7.01
CA PRO A 119 -20.20 -0.09 7.58
C PRO A 119 -20.06 -0.43 9.06
N GLN A 120 -18.92 -1.01 9.48
CA GLN A 120 -18.68 -1.34 10.88
C GLN A 120 -18.49 -0.07 11.73
N LEU A 121 -17.78 0.93 11.22
CA LEU A 121 -17.66 2.23 11.87
C LEU A 121 -19.03 2.92 12.01
N ALA A 122 -19.87 2.89 10.97
CA ALA A 122 -21.21 3.46 11.00
C ALA A 122 -22.09 2.80 12.07
N ALA A 123 -22.03 1.47 12.20
CA ALA A 123 -22.71 0.73 13.24
C ALA A 123 -22.20 1.10 14.64
N LEU A 124 -20.87 1.13 14.83
CA LEU A 124 -20.23 1.46 16.11
C LEU A 124 -20.61 2.89 16.59
N PHE A 125 -20.63 3.84 15.66
CA PHE A 125 -20.97 5.24 15.94
C PHE A 125 -22.48 5.56 15.78
N GLU A 126 -23.34 4.55 15.58
CA GLU A 126 -24.80 4.64 15.37
C GLU A 126 -25.21 5.79 14.44
N CYS A 127 -24.56 5.88 13.28
CA CYS A 127 -24.83 6.95 12.33
C CYS A 127 -24.88 6.43 10.89
N PRO A 128 -25.51 7.16 9.96
CA PRO A 128 -25.48 6.78 8.54
C PRO A 128 -24.06 6.77 7.97
N GLU A 129 -23.72 5.74 7.17
CA GLU A 129 -22.42 5.64 6.49
C GLU A 129 -22.05 6.89 5.69
N ARG A 130 -23.04 7.50 5.02
CA ARG A 130 -22.87 8.72 4.20
C ARG A 130 -22.54 9.98 5.00
N SER A 131 -22.86 10.00 6.31
CA SER A 131 -22.51 11.12 7.18
C SER A 131 -21.12 10.97 7.81
N LEU A 132 -20.48 9.80 7.69
CA LEU A 132 -19.17 9.58 8.26
C LEU A 132 -18.06 10.18 7.39
N ARG A 133 -17.22 11.00 8.01
CA ARG A 133 -15.86 11.28 7.54
C ARG A 133 -14.91 10.39 8.33
N VAL A 134 -14.07 9.67 7.61
CA VAL A 134 -13.10 8.73 8.18
C VAL A 134 -11.72 9.15 7.68
N GLU A 135 -10.83 9.41 8.63
CA GLU A 135 -9.43 9.66 8.38
C GLU A 135 -8.63 8.55 9.05
N LEU A 136 -7.81 7.83 8.28
CA LEU A 136 -6.92 6.80 8.79
C LEU A 136 -5.64 6.74 7.96
N GLN A 137 -4.57 6.24 8.54
CA GLN A 137 -3.31 5.99 7.84
C GLN A 137 -2.84 4.56 8.15
N PRO A 138 -2.90 3.64 7.17
CA PRO A 138 -2.57 2.25 7.43
C PRO A 138 -1.06 2.02 7.55
N VAL A 139 -0.68 1.26 8.56
CA VAL A 139 0.64 0.64 8.72
C VAL A 139 0.56 -0.78 8.20
N ILE A 140 1.42 -1.14 7.25
CA ILE A 140 1.34 -2.41 6.51
C ILE A 140 2.63 -3.20 6.70
N ARG A 141 2.48 -4.44 7.15
CA ARG A 141 3.57 -5.41 7.39
C ARG A 141 3.22 -6.77 6.80
N ALA A 142 4.22 -7.52 6.36
CA ALA A 142 4.06 -8.94 6.05
C ALA A 142 4.56 -9.79 7.22
N GLN A 143 3.99 -10.99 7.36
CA GLN A 143 4.43 -12.00 8.31
C GLN A 143 4.12 -13.40 7.75
N GLY A 144 5.13 -14.07 7.19
CA GLY A 144 4.90 -15.31 6.44
C GLY A 144 4.02 -15.02 5.22
N SER A 145 3.05 -15.89 4.92
CA SER A 145 2.10 -15.68 3.81
C SER A 145 1.02 -14.63 4.08
N ARG A 146 1.11 -13.88 5.19
CA ARG A 146 0.08 -12.93 5.62
C ARG A 146 0.53 -11.49 5.47
N ILE A 147 -0.43 -10.64 5.12
CA ILE A 147 -0.29 -9.19 5.13
C ILE A 147 -1.19 -8.66 6.23
N LEU A 148 -0.62 -7.90 7.15
CA LEU A 148 -1.30 -7.29 8.27
C LEU A 148 -1.32 -5.78 8.06
N LEU A 149 -2.49 -5.19 8.26
CA LEU A 149 -2.73 -3.77 8.17
C LEU A 149 -3.39 -3.33 9.46
N ASP A 150 -2.77 -2.35 10.13
CA ASP A 150 -3.33 -1.70 11.31
C ASP A 150 -3.45 -0.20 11.03
N ALA A 151 -4.56 0.40 11.44
CA ALA A 151 -4.77 1.83 11.31
C ALA A 151 -5.61 2.37 12.45
N ASP A 152 -5.14 3.44 13.08
CA ASP A 152 -6.00 4.27 13.90
C ASP A 152 -6.83 5.18 12.98
N ALA A 153 -8.13 5.22 13.26
CA ALA A 153 -9.13 5.94 12.53
C ALA A 153 -9.74 7.02 13.42
N VAL A 154 -9.75 8.25 12.90
CA VAL A 154 -10.56 9.34 13.44
C VAL A 154 -11.84 9.42 12.64
N VAL A 155 -12.95 9.36 13.34
CA VAL A 155 -14.28 9.40 12.76
C VAL A 155 -14.98 10.68 13.19
N SER A 156 -15.60 11.36 12.23
CA SER A 156 -16.39 12.56 12.51
C SER A 156 -17.67 12.59 11.68
N LEU A 157 -18.72 13.20 12.24
CA LEU A 157 -19.91 13.50 11.45
C LEU A 157 -19.64 14.70 10.53
N GLY A 158 -19.86 14.50 9.23
CA GLY A 158 -20.01 15.62 8.31
C GLY A 158 -21.18 16.47 8.78
N SER A 159 -20.96 17.76 8.99
CA SER A 159 -22.03 18.69 9.34
C SER A 159 -23.17 18.54 8.34
N ALA A 160 -24.29 17.95 8.79
CA ALA A 160 -25.52 17.97 8.03
C ALA A 160 -25.84 19.45 7.82
N GLN A 161 -25.70 19.92 6.59
CA GLN A 161 -26.04 21.28 6.21
C GLN A 161 -27.47 21.51 6.68
N ARG A 162 -27.63 22.30 7.75
CA ARG A 162 -28.92 22.67 8.34
C ARG A 162 -29.78 23.17 7.19
N ARG A 163 -30.69 22.32 6.69
CA ARG A 163 -31.77 22.77 5.82
C ARG A 163 -32.58 23.74 6.66
N SER A 164 -32.38 25.02 6.41
CA SER A 164 -33.21 26.10 6.91
C SER A 164 -34.64 25.86 6.45
N SER A 165 -35.45 25.23 7.30
CA SER A 165 -36.90 25.32 7.21
C SER A 165 -37.32 26.72 7.68
N ALA A 166 -37.07 27.73 6.83
CA ALA A 166 -37.73 29.02 6.94
C ALA A 166 -39.15 28.83 6.39
N GLY A 167 -40.08 28.47 7.28
CA GLY A 167 -41.51 28.58 7.03
C GLY A 167 -41.88 30.05 6.87
N GLY A 168 -42.00 30.51 5.62
CA GLY A 168 -42.63 31.77 5.27
C GLY A 168 -44.10 31.54 4.92
N ARG A 169 -44.97 31.88 5.87
CA ARG A 169 -46.44 31.90 5.72
C ARG A 169 -46.81 32.81 4.55
N ARG A 170 -47.79 32.38 3.74
CA ARG A 170 -48.64 33.26 2.94
C ARG A 170 -50.01 33.30 3.59
#